data_AF-A0A915MUY0-F1
#
_entry.id   AF-A0A915MUY0-F1
#
_cell.length_a   1.000
_cell.length_b   1.000
_cell.length_c   1.000
_cell.angle_alpha   90.00
_cell.angle_beta   90.00
_cell.angle_gamma   90.00
#
_symmetry.space_group_name_H-M   'P 1'
#
loop_
_entity.id
_entity.type
_entity.pdbx_description
1 polymer ?
#
loop_
_entity_poly.entity_id
_entity_poly.type
_entity_poly.pdbx_seq_one_letter_code
_entity_poly.pdbx_strand_id
1 'polypeptide(L)'
;HRATKQRVRVREYPWGIVEVDNLGHNDFFALRDMIIRNNLIDLIEVTKCLHYENYRMRNLPQSSFDDDPFTELERTIAKRAEMEDMRQKRDAQFNKSVAVREQRLMERTLSIDKEEKENQKILEEKRELFDRIRLELKDKTSPKNIASNLLSALYTFRNKGK
;
A
#
# COMPACT_ATOMS: atom_id res chain seq x y z
N HIS A 1 -12.75 -90.76 16.73
CA HIS A 1 -12.89 -89.88 15.55
C HIS A 1 -14.03 -88.91 15.75
N ARG A 2 -13.75 -87.61 15.97
CA ARG A 2 -14.81 -86.58 16.03
C ARG A 2 -15.11 -86.12 14.59
N ALA A 3 -16.22 -86.57 14.03
CA ALA A 3 -16.78 -85.98 12.83
C ALA A 3 -17.42 -84.63 13.23
N THR A 4 -16.73 -83.52 12.96
CA THR A 4 -17.31 -82.18 13.10
C THR A 4 -18.32 -81.98 11.98
N LYS A 5 -19.61 -82.05 12.31
CA LYS A 5 -20.70 -81.66 11.41
C LYS A 5 -20.49 -80.19 11.02
N GLN A 6 -20.04 -79.96 9.78
CA GLN A 6 -19.71 -78.63 9.29
C GLN A 6 -21.02 -77.83 9.17
N ARG A 7 -21.08 -76.66 9.82
CA ARG A 7 -22.26 -75.79 9.73
C ARG A 7 -22.25 -75.11 8.35
N VAL A 8 -23.26 -75.38 7.54
CA VAL A 8 -23.42 -74.82 6.18
C VAL A 8 -24.41 -73.66 6.24
N ARG A 9 -24.13 -72.60 5.49
CA ARG A 9 -25.04 -71.45 5.36
C ARG A 9 -26.02 -71.72 4.22
N VAL A 10 -27.31 -71.61 4.51
CA VAL A 10 -28.38 -71.91 3.56
C VAL A 10 -29.43 -70.81 3.53
N ARG A 11 -30.13 -70.68 2.40
CA ARG A 11 -31.38 -69.93 2.26
C ARG A 11 -32.50 -70.94 2.04
N GLU A 12 -33.48 -70.94 2.92
CA GLU A 12 -34.60 -71.87 2.89
C GLU A 12 -35.84 -71.20 2.29
N TYR A 13 -36.50 -71.91 1.38
CA TYR A 13 -37.75 -71.51 0.75
C TYR A 13 -38.76 -72.67 0.83
N PRO A 14 -40.07 -72.41 0.72
CA PRO A 14 -41.10 -73.47 0.72
C PRO A 14 -40.91 -74.55 -0.36
N TRP A 15 -40.16 -74.24 -1.42
CA TRP A 15 -39.87 -75.14 -2.55
C TRP A 15 -38.45 -75.72 -2.55
N GLY A 16 -37.62 -75.43 -1.54
CA GLY A 16 -36.28 -76.01 -1.44
C GLY A 16 -35.26 -75.16 -0.69
N ILE A 17 -34.04 -75.70 -0.58
CA ILE A 17 -32.94 -75.12 0.17
C ILE A 17 -31.79 -74.79 -0.79
N VAL A 18 -31.27 -73.57 -0.70
CA VAL A 18 -30.14 -73.10 -1.49
C VAL A 18 -28.92 -72.93 -0.59
N GLU A 19 -27.93 -73.79 -0.76
CA GLU A 19 -26.64 -73.68 -0.06
C GLU A 19 -25.79 -72.53 -0.63
N VAL A 20 -25.33 -71.65 0.25
CA VAL A 20 -24.61 -70.41 -0.13
C VAL A 20 -23.16 -70.68 -0.53
N ASP A 21 -22.53 -71.69 0.06
CA ASP A 21 -21.13 -72.05 -0.20
C ASP A 21 -21.00 -73.16 -1.28
N ASN A 22 -22.09 -73.50 -1.97
CA ASN A 22 -22.13 -74.53 -3.02
C ASN A 22 -22.09 -73.89 -4.42
N LEU A 23 -21.05 -74.21 -5.20
CA LEU A 23 -20.84 -73.70 -6.56
C LEU A 23 -21.94 -74.12 -7.56
N GLY A 24 -22.67 -75.20 -7.28
CA GLY A 24 -23.81 -75.60 -8.10
C GLY A 24 -25.04 -74.70 -7.93
N HIS A 25 -25.07 -73.87 -6.88
CA HIS A 25 -26.17 -72.97 -6.57
C HIS A 25 -25.83 -71.49 -6.78
N ASN A 26 -24.57 -71.09 -6.53
CA ASN A 26 -24.12 -69.70 -6.63
C ASN A 26 -22.59 -69.60 -6.71
N ASP A 27 -22.11 -68.54 -7.32
CA ASP A 27 -20.69 -68.17 -7.44
C ASP A 27 -20.14 -67.43 -6.20
N PHE A 28 -20.92 -67.35 -5.12
CA PHE A 28 -20.52 -66.65 -3.90
C PHE A 28 -19.16 -67.14 -3.36
N PHE A 29 -18.90 -68.44 -3.44
CA PHE A 29 -17.62 -69.01 -3.03
C PHE A 29 -16.46 -68.43 -3.85
N ALA A 30 -16.60 -68.41 -5.17
CA ALA A 30 -15.59 -67.90 -6.11
C ALA A 30 -15.38 -66.39 -5.93
N LEU A 31 -16.46 -65.62 -5.76
CA LEU A 31 -16.39 -64.18 -5.52
C LEU A 31 -15.65 -63.86 -4.21
N ARG A 32 -15.99 -64.57 -3.12
CA ARG A 32 -15.30 -64.41 -1.82
C ARG A 32 -13.83 -64.74 -1.94
N ASP A 33 -13.50 -65.82 -2.64
CA ASP A 33 -12.12 -66.27 -2.82
C ASP A 33 -11.30 -65.24 -3.59
N MET A 34 -11.85 -64.75 -4.70
CA MET A 34 -11.24 -63.70 -5.51
C MET A 34 -10.99 -62.43 -4.70
N ILE A 35 -11.99 -61.92 -3.97
CA ILE A 35 -11.87 -60.65 -3.25
C ILE A 35 -11.01 -60.76 -1.99
N ILE A 36 -11.26 -61.76 -1.15
CA ILE A 36 -10.70 -61.80 0.21
C ILE A 36 -9.41 -62.62 0.26
N ARG A 37 -9.34 -63.74 -0.46
CA ARG A 37 -8.17 -64.63 -0.38
C ARG A 37 -7.08 -64.21 -1.36
N ASN A 38 -7.45 -63.85 -2.59
CA ASN A 38 -6.48 -63.63 -3.66
C ASN A 38 -6.12 -62.15 -3.82
N ASN A 39 -7.10 -61.25 -3.91
CA ASN A 39 -6.87 -59.87 -4.38
C ASN A 39 -6.98 -58.78 -3.31
N LEU A 40 -7.14 -59.13 -2.03
CA LEU A 40 -7.41 -58.14 -0.98
C LEU A 40 -6.28 -57.11 -0.84
N ILE A 41 -5.04 -57.59 -0.92
CA ILE A 41 -3.84 -56.75 -0.78
C ILE A 41 -3.76 -55.76 -1.95
N ASP A 42 -3.93 -56.24 -3.19
CA ASP A 42 -3.91 -55.41 -4.39
C ASP A 42 -5.01 -54.35 -4.38
N LEU A 43 -6.23 -54.71 -3.91
CA LEU A 43 -7.33 -53.77 -3.74
C LEU A 43 -6.99 -52.66 -2.75
N ILE A 44 -6.31 -52.99 -1.65
CA ILE A 44 -5.82 -52.02 -0.67
C ILE A 44 -4.75 -51.12 -1.30
N GLU A 45 -3.81 -51.70 -2.03
CA GLU A 45 -2.71 -50.97 -2.67
C GLU A 45 -3.22 -49.99 -3.73
N VAL A 46 -4.11 -50.42 -4.63
CA VAL A 46 -4.76 -49.55 -5.63
C VAL A 46 -5.50 -48.41 -4.95
N THR A 47 -6.24 -48.70 -3.88
CA THR A 47 -6.98 -47.67 -3.14
C THR A 47 -6.03 -46.65 -2.49
N LYS A 48 -4.91 -47.10 -1.93
CA LYS A 48 -3.92 -46.23 -1.32
C LYS A 48 -3.16 -45.41 -2.37
N CYS A 49 -2.54 -46.07 -3.34
CA CYS A 49 -1.58 -45.46 -4.25
C CYS A 49 -2.25 -44.69 -5.40
N LEU A 50 -3.47 -45.05 -5.78
CA LEU A 50 -4.19 -44.35 -6.85
C LEU A 50 -5.33 -43.51 -6.30
N HIS A 51 -6.31 -44.12 -5.63
CA HIS A 51 -7.53 -43.38 -5.25
C HIS A 51 -7.24 -42.30 -4.19
N TYR A 52 -6.52 -42.66 -3.13
CA TYR A 52 -6.17 -41.72 -2.07
C TYR A 52 -5.15 -40.69 -2.53
N GLU A 53 -4.08 -41.09 -3.22
CA GLU A 53 -3.09 -40.11 -3.72
C GLU A 53 -3.69 -39.15 -4.74
N ASN A 54 -4.53 -39.61 -5.68
CA ASN A 54 -5.22 -38.71 -6.61
C ASN A 54 -6.15 -37.72 -5.89
N TYR A 55 -6.86 -38.19 -4.85
CA TYR A 55 -7.66 -37.30 -4.01
C TYR A 55 -6.77 -36.31 -3.26
N ARG A 56 -5.66 -36.75 -2.70
CA ARG A 56 -4.71 -35.91 -1.96
C ARG A 56 -4.16 -34.81 -2.86
N MET A 57 -3.68 -35.14 -4.05
CA MET A 57 -3.12 -34.16 -4.99
C MET A 57 -4.14 -33.11 -5.45
N ARG A 58 -5.43 -33.46 -5.53
CA ARG A 58 -6.49 -32.53 -5.93
C ARG A 58 -6.96 -31.61 -4.81
N ASN A 59 -6.92 -32.07 -3.56
CA ASN A 59 -7.47 -31.35 -2.42
C ASN A 59 -6.41 -30.72 -1.52
N LEU A 60 -5.14 -31.11 -1.67
CA LEU A 60 -4.06 -30.30 -1.15
C LEU A 60 -4.10 -28.99 -1.96
N PRO A 61 -4.15 -27.80 -1.32
CA PRO A 61 -3.87 -26.58 -2.05
C PRO A 61 -2.54 -26.81 -2.78
N GLN A 62 -2.37 -26.26 -4.00
CA GLN A 62 -1.07 -26.22 -4.66
C GLN A 62 -0.10 -25.50 -3.72
N SER A 63 0.42 -26.24 -2.77
CA SER A 63 1.53 -25.86 -1.95
C SER A 63 2.67 -26.04 -2.92
N SER A 64 2.98 -24.97 -3.65
CA SER A 64 4.30 -24.50 -4.06
C SER A 64 5.50 -25.42 -3.72
N PHE A 65 5.44 -26.67 -4.12
CA PHE A 65 6.44 -27.72 -3.86
C PHE A 65 6.71 -28.56 -5.12
N ASP A 66 5.97 -28.33 -6.21
CA ASP A 66 6.22 -28.87 -7.56
C ASP A 66 6.44 -27.75 -8.59
N ASP A 67 6.93 -26.59 -8.14
CA ASP A 67 7.49 -25.64 -9.09
C ASP A 67 8.89 -26.14 -9.46
N ASP A 68 9.04 -26.63 -10.69
CA ASP A 68 10.36 -26.82 -11.32
C ASP A 68 11.21 -25.56 -11.02
N PRO A 69 12.51 -25.67 -10.64
CA PRO A 69 13.37 -24.54 -10.32
C PRO A 69 13.26 -23.34 -11.28
N PHE A 70 12.93 -23.58 -12.55
CA PHE A 70 12.64 -22.57 -13.54
C PHE A 70 11.39 -21.71 -13.22
N THR A 71 10.29 -22.34 -12.80
CA THR A 71 9.02 -21.67 -12.44
C THR A 71 9.18 -20.83 -11.18
N GLU A 72 9.96 -21.29 -10.20
CA GLU A 72 10.28 -20.50 -9.01
C GLU A 72 11.15 -19.28 -9.37
N LEU A 73 12.17 -19.47 -10.20
CA LEU A 73 13.02 -18.36 -10.68
C LEU A 73 12.19 -17.31 -11.43
N GLU A 74 11.30 -17.71 -12.33
CA GLU A 74 10.44 -16.80 -13.08
C GLU A 74 9.54 -15.97 -12.15
N ARG A 75 8.97 -16.59 -11.10
CA ARG A 75 8.20 -15.86 -10.07
C ARG A 75 9.06 -14.91 -9.25
N THR A 76 10.29 -15.28 -8.91
CA THR A 76 11.20 -14.37 -8.17
C THR A 76 11.62 -13.17 -9.00
N ILE A 77 11.87 -13.36 -10.30
CA ILE A 77 12.16 -12.27 -11.25
C ILE A 77 10.94 -11.36 -11.39
N ALA A 78 9.74 -11.93 -11.58
CA ALA A 78 8.50 -11.17 -11.67
C ALA A 78 8.23 -10.33 -10.41
N LYS A 79 8.34 -10.94 -9.21
CA LYS A 79 8.21 -10.22 -7.93
C LYS A 79 9.22 -9.09 -7.78
N ARG A 80 10.45 -9.29 -8.25
CA ARG A 80 11.50 -8.26 -8.21
C ARG A 80 11.18 -7.11 -9.16
N ALA A 81 10.74 -7.41 -10.38
CA ALA A 81 10.32 -6.40 -11.36
C ALA A 81 9.13 -5.59 -10.87
N GLU A 82 8.12 -6.23 -10.26
CA GLU A 82 6.98 -5.54 -9.63
C GLU A 82 7.42 -4.63 -8.49
N MET A 83 8.33 -5.09 -7.63
CA MET A 83 8.90 -4.28 -6.55
C MET A 83 9.69 -3.08 -7.09
N GLU A 84 10.41 -3.23 -8.20
CA GLU A 84 11.14 -2.14 -8.85
C GLU A 84 10.18 -1.12 -9.48
N ASP A 85 9.12 -1.56 -10.17
CA ASP A 85 8.07 -0.67 -10.70
C ASP A 85 7.36 0.11 -9.58
N MET A 86 7.04 -0.55 -8.46
CA MET A 86 6.45 0.11 -7.29
C MET A 86 7.39 1.14 -6.66
N ARG A 87 8.69 0.87 -6.62
CA ARG A 87 9.70 1.84 -6.18
C ARG A 87 9.76 3.04 -7.12
N GLN A 88 9.86 2.81 -8.43
CA GLN A 88 9.88 3.88 -9.45
C GLN A 88 8.62 4.75 -9.37
N LYS A 89 7.45 4.16 -9.16
CA LYS A 89 6.19 4.91 -8.97
C LYS A 89 6.24 5.80 -7.73
N ARG A 90 6.74 5.29 -6.60
CA ARG A 90 6.90 6.11 -5.37
C ARG A 90 7.91 7.24 -5.58
N ASP A 91 9.05 6.96 -6.19
CA ASP A 91 10.08 7.97 -6.44
C ASP A 91 9.58 9.04 -7.42
N ALA A 92 8.84 8.65 -8.46
CA ALA A 92 8.21 9.57 -9.40
C ALA A 92 7.15 10.46 -8.73
N GLN A 93 6.32 9.89 -7.84
CA GLN A 93 5.35 10.67 -7.05
C GLN A 93 6.04 11.66 -6.10
N PHE A 94 7.11 11.23 -5.45
CA PHE A 94 7.92 12.08 -4.59
C PHE A 94 8.55 13.22 -5.38
N ASN A 95 9.23 12.92 -6.49
CA ASN A 95 9.88 13.92 -7.34
C ASN A 95 8.89 14.95 -7.90
N LYS A 96 7.68 14.53 -8.30
CA LYS A 96 6.61 15.46 -8.70
C LYS A 96 6.23 16.41 -7.56
N SER A 97 6.08 15.88 -6.35
CA SER A 97 5.71 16.66 -5.17
C SER A 97 6.81 17.65 -4.76
N VAL A 98 8.07 17.21 -4.85
CA VAL A 98 9.24 18.06 -4.61
C VAL A 98 9.30 19.20 -5.63
N ALA A 99 9.17 18.91 -6.93
CA ALA A 99 9.21 19.93 -7.98
C ALA A 99 8.13 21.01 -7.80
N VAL A 100 6.89 20.61 -7.46
CA VAL A 100 5.81 21.57 -7.15
C VAL A 100 6.15 22.42 -5.93
N ARG A 101 6.76 21.83 -4.90
CA ARG A 101 7.17 22.56 -3.70
C ARG A 101 8.32 23.53 -4.00
N GLU A 102 9.30 23.12 -4.77
CA GLU A 102 10.43 23.96 -5.18
C GLU A 102 9.95 25.16 -5.99
N GLN A 103 9.04 24.97 -6.94
CA GLN A 103 8.42 26.06 -7.69
C GLN A 103 7.71 27.06 -6.76
N ARG A 104 6.87 26.58 -5.84
CA ARG A 104 6.18 27.44 -4.88
C ARG A 104 7.14 28.20 -3.97
N LEU A 105 8.23 27.56 -3.56
CA LEU A 105 9.26 28.22 -2.76
C LEU A 105 9.96 29.32 -3.57
N MET A 106 10.31 29.04 -4.83
CA MET A 106 10.93 30.00 -5.73
C MET A 106 10.03 31.20 -6.03
N GLU A 107 8.74 30.99 -6.29
CA GLU A 107 7.77 32.08 -6.47
C GLU A 107 7.64 32.93 -5.20
N ARG A 108 7.60 32.28 -4.03
CA ARG A 108 7.48 32.97 -2.75
C ARG A 108 8.71 33.80 -2.42
N THR A 109 9.92 33.28 -2.64
CA THR A 109 11.16 34.03 -2.40
C THR A 109 11.27 35.23 -3.33
N LEU A 110 10.87 35.09 -4.60
CA LEU A 110 10.83 36.21 -5.55
C LEU A 110 9.80 37.28 -5.16
N SER A 111 8.63 36.89 -4.64
CA SER A 111 7.64 37.85 -4.14
C SER A 111 8.17 38.63 -2.93
N ILE A 112 8.78 37.92 -1.98
CA ILE A 112 9.38 38.53 -0.78
C ILE A 112 10.49 39.50 -1.19
N ASP A 113 11.39 39.13 -2.10
CA ASP A 113 12.47 40.03 -2.56
C ASP A 113 11.93 41.31 -3.23
N LYS A 114 10.83 41.21 -3.99
CA LYS A 114 10.17 42.40 -4.57
C LYS A 114 9.56 43.30 -3.48
N GLU A 115 8.86 42.72 -2.52
CA GLU A 115 8.26 43.44 -1.40
C GLU A 115 9.34 44.09 -0.51
N GLU A 116 10.43 43.39 -0.24
CA GLU A 116 11.58 43.92 0.51
C GLU A 116 12.21 45.12 -0.20
N LYS A 117 12.44 45.04 -1.51
CA LYS A 117 12.94 46.17 -2.31
C LYS A 117 12.03 47.38 -2.26
N GLU A 118 10.72 47.17 -2.36
CA GLU A 118 9.76 48.27 -2.32
C GLU A 118 9.68 48.89 -0.92
N ASN A 119 9.65 48.06 0.12
CA ASN A 119 9.71 48.52 1.51
C ASN A 119 11.02 49.28 1.80
N GLN A 120 12.13 48.86 1.20
CA GLN A 120 13.42 49.53 1.33
C GLN A 120 13.39 50.93 0.72
N LYS A 121 12.84 51.09 -0.49
CA LYS A 121 12.63 52.43 -1.09
C LYS A 121 11.74 53.31 -0.22
N ILE A 122 10.62 52.77 0.29
CA ILE A 122 9.72 53.52 1.18
C ILE A 122 10.44 53.94 2.46
N LEU A 123 11.30 53.08 3.02
CA LEU A 123 12.11 53.41 4.20
C LEU A 123 13.12 54.51 3.88
N GLU A 124 13.75 54.49 2.72
CA GLU A 124 14.67 55.54 2.26
C GLU A 124 13.94 56.87 2.08
N GLU A 125 12.81 56.90 1.37
CA GLU A 125 12.00 58.11 1.20
C GLU A 125 11.52 58.69 2.55
N LYS A 126 11.10 57.82 3.48
CA LYS A 126 10.73 58.25 4.84
C LYS A 126 11.92 58.82 5.59
N ARG A 127 13.12 58.22 5.48
CA ARG A 127 14.36 58.76 6.10
C ARG A 127 14.68 60.15 5.54
N GLU A 128 14.65 60.33 4.23
CA GLU A 128 14.88 61.62 3.58
C GLU A 128 13.84 62.67 3.98
N LEU A 129 12.56 62.27 4.10
CA LEU A 129 11.51 63.16 4.59
C LEU A 129 11.74 63.56 6.04
N PHE A 130 12.08 62.61 6.91
CA PHE A 130 12.43 62.88 8.31
C PHE A 130 13.61 63.84 8.42
N ASP A 131 14.67 63.63 7.63
CA ASP A 131 15.85 64.51 7.62
C ASP A 131 15.51 65.93 7.11
N ARG A 132 14.67 66.04 6.08
CA ARG A 132 14.14 67.35 5.61
C ARG A 132 13.36 68.07 6.70
N ILE A 133 12.38 67.41 7.31
CA ILE A 133 11.58 67.98 8.41
C ILE A 133 12.49 68.40 9.57
N ARG A 134 13.48 67.57 9.92
CA ARG A 134 14.45 67.87 10.98
C ARG A 134 15.27 69.12 10.65
N LEU A 135 15.70 69.28 9.40
CA LEU A 135 16.43 70.47 8.94
C LEU A 135 15.56 71.73 8.99
N GLU A 136 14.32 71.64 8.48
CA GLU A 136 13.35 72.76 8.55
C GLU A 136 13.04 73.16 9.99
N LEU A 137 12.86 72.20 10.90
CA LEU A 137 12.65 72.49 12.32
C LEU A 137 13.86 73.19 12.93
N LYS A 138 15.07 72.73 12.60
CA LYS A 138 16.32 73.36 13.06
C LYS A 138 16.48 74.79 12.53
N ASP A 139 16.05 75.05 11.30
CA ASP A 139 16.10 76.37 10.69
C ASP A 139 15.04 77.31 11.28
N LYS A 140 13.78 76.86 11.45
CA LYS A 140 12.71 77.64 12.09
C LYS A 140 13.01 77.93 13.57
N THR A 141 13.71 77.04 14.26
CA THR A 141 14.17 77.22 15.65
C THR A 141 15.51 77.95 15.75
N SER A 142 16.12 78.34 14.62
CA SER A 142 17.34 79.13 14.62
C SER A 142 17.10 80.50 15.27
N PRO A 143 17.96 80.96 16.20
CA PRO A 143 17.80 82.25 16.87
C PRO A 143 17.61 83.43 15.91
N LYS A 144 18.28 83.37 14.74
CA LYS A 144 18.18 84.38 13.68
C LYS A 144 16.78 84.43 13.06
N ASN A 145 16.19 83.28 12.76
CA ASN A 145 14.86 83.17 12.16
C ASN A 145 13.75 83.44 13.18
N ILE A 146 13.91 83.00 14.42
CA ILE A 146 13.00 83.36 15.52
C ILE A 146 12.95 84.89 15.67
N ALA A 147 14.11 85.54 15.73
CA ALA A 147 14.19 87.00 15.82
C ALA A 147 13.55 87.70 14.61
N SER A 148 13.82 87.22 13.39
CA SER A 148 13.23 87.74 12.15
C SER A 148 11.70 87.60 12.12
N ASN A 149 11.17 86.44 12.52
CA ASN A 149 9.73 86.18 12.59
C ASN A 149 9.04 87.04 13.65
N LEU A 150 9.65 87.22 14.82
CA LEU A 150 9.14 88.14 15.86
C LEU A 150 9.13 89.60 15.36
N LEU A 151 10.19 90.04 14.67
CA LEU A 151 10.26 91.37 14.06
C LEU A 151 9.14 91.60 13.02
N SER A 152 8.88 90.60 12.15
CA SER A 152 7.79 90.64 11.16
C SER A 152 6.41 90.65 11.81
N ALA A 153 6.19 89.84 12.86
CA ALA A 153 4.94 89.79 13.62
C ALA A 153 4.66 91.13 14.33
N LEU A 154 5.68 91.76 14.91
CA LEU A 154 5.55 93.08 15.52
C LEU A 154 5.26 94.17 14.49
N TYR A 155 5.89 94.11 13.30
CA TYR A 155 5.65 95.04 12.20
C TYR A 155 4.22 94.94 11.64
N THR A 156 3.73 93.72 11.42
CA THR A 156 2.37 93.46 10.94
C THR A 156 1.31 93.84 11.98
N PHE A 157 1.54 93.55 13.27
CA PHE A 157 0.66 93.97 14.35
C PHE A 157 0.58 95.50 14.45
N ARG A 158 1.71 96.19 14.32
CA ARG A 158 1.81 97.65 14.30
C ARG A 158 1.13 98.29 13.08
N ASN A 159 1.10 97.62 11.93
CA ASN A 159 0.49 98.14 10.70
C ASN A 159 -0.99 97.76 10.52
N LYS A 160 -1.49 96.73 11.20
CA LYS A 160 -2.94 96.38 11.26
C LYS A 160 -3.72 97.16 12.33
N GLY A 161 -3.02 97.92 13.18
CA GLY A 161 -3.61 98.80 14.20
C GLY A 161 -3.81 100.25 13.76
N LYS A 162 -3.95 100.52 12.46
CA LYS A 162 -4.34 101.82 11.89
C LYS A 162 -5.61 101.69 11.08
#